data_AF-A0A7V4FZW1-F1
#
_entry.id   AF-A0A7V4FZW1-F1
#
_cell.length_a   1.000
_cell.length_b   1.000
_cell.length_c   1.000
_cell.angle_alpha   90.00
_cell.angle_beta   90.00
_cell.angle_gamma   90.00
#
_symmetry.space_group_name_H-M   'P 1'
#
loop_
_entity.id
_entity.type
_entity.pdbx_description
1 polymer ?
#
loop_
_entity_poly.entity_id
_entity_poly.type
_entity_poly.pdbx_seq_one_letter_code
_entity_poly.pdbx_strand_id
1 'polypeptide(L)'
;MRSVHGQGHCGGSNPTCDTAKNQCVGCTSRSDCSGVCQSCSPSGTCEPVKNADDPTKCAGTCDSQGVCKAKQGQKCIAANDCLNMAPCVDGVCCNRACDGPCEACDLTSAPGICTVLPAGSAPRHGTCASTGTGVADPACSGSCQGKNDGTCSYPPNTTVCGTAICNSQGQAQGPGMCNGTGLCNLPAPVTCKTGSSCVGSGVCTCQASLPNECPNACVNFNTDPKNCGACGHDCLGGTCLDGLCQPVVVASPATSYRMTVFGLDAQYLYYEDGFSPFSANHERMSLSSGTVTTLRTDTQARGIGVIGSTVYFGPVPRGNPMYCNASNCTATLFELDYGLVDFGHPSPPSYAISREAPTTQVLEITWYTTGNNAIASWSDNVSPENDSEFTAFGNSVYWLRQTSITREVLSVDSTTPSSITLKRMAGQLPTGCTIHNINPQSILLLCANGLHRVPLPHGMDNASPTLVLSAAHDVQCAIEDESFVYWADSIGSIYKCPSSDLPNCAARQILLTTSAPTTGFFQNSKSLYWGTIAESEPAKAQILRLAK
;
A
#
# COMPACT_ATOMS: atom_id res chain seq x y z
N MET A 1 -110.58 60.38 -5.67
CA MET A 1 -109.86 60.94 -6.84
C MET A 1 -108.37 60.78 -6.57
N ARG A 2 -107.72 59.79 -7.22
CA ARG A 2 -106.54 59.94 -8.13
C ARG A 2 -105.40 60.80 -7.55
N SER A 3 -104.13 60.40 -7.51
CA SER A 3 -103.43 59.25 -8.07
C SER A 3 -102.08 59.11 -7.35
N VAL A 4 -101.67 57.89 -7.01
CA VAL A 4 -100.32 57.55 -6.54
C VAL A 4 -99.42 57.49 -7.79
N HIS A 5 -98.30 58.23 -7.77
CA HIS A 5 -97.26 58.12 -8.79
C HIS A 5 -96.58 56.76 -8.67
N GLY A 6 -97.01 55.81 -9.50
CA GLY A 6 -96.31 54.55 -9.71
C GLY A 6 -94.95 54.83 -10.38
N GLN A 7 -93.91 54.24 -9.79
CA GLN A 7 -92.59 54.17 -10.39
C GLN A 7 -92.69 53.57 -11.79
N GLY A 8 -92.17 54.31 -12.77
CA GLY A 8 -92.14 53.86 -14.16
C GLY A 8 -91.29 52.62 -14.28
N HIS A 9 -91.94 51.46 -14.39
CA HIS A 9 -91.22 50.21 -14.63
C HIS A 9 -90.68 50.13 -16.07
N CYS A 10 -91.17 50.96 -17.00
CA CYS A 10 -90.78 50.93 -18.42
C CYS A 10 -90.30 52.31 -18.89
N GLY A 11 -88.97 52.52 -18.93
CA GLY A 11 -88.35 53.78 -19.35
C GLY A 11 -87.66 53.66 -20.70
N GLY A 12 -88.43 53.69 -21.79
CA GLY A 12 -87.93 53.66 -23.16
C GLY A 12 -89.06 53.83 -24.17
N SER A 13 -88.73 54.16 -25.43
CA SER A 13 -89.70 54.60 -26.44
C SER A 13 -90.69 53.53 -26.96
N ASN A 14 -90.56 52.26 -26.54
CA ASN A 14 -91.53 51.21 -26.91
C ASN A 14 -91.52 49.88 -26.08
N PRO A 15 -91.73 49.85 -24.74
CA PRO A 15 -92.15 48.62 -24.05
C PRO A 15 -93.67 48.57 -23.91
N THR A 16 -94.31 47.46 -24.26
CA THR A 16 -95.72 47.20 -23.86
C THR A 16 -95.73 46.66 -22.43
N CYS A 17 -96.74 46.94 -21.60
CA CYS A 17 -96.76 46.49 -20.19
C CYS A 17 -97.69 45.28 -20.04
N ASP A 18 -97.20 44.14 -19.54
CA ASP A 18 -98.05 42.99 -19.20
C ASP A 18 -98.64 43.23 -17.81
N THR A 19 -99.90 43.67 -17.81
CA THR A 19 -100.65 44.02 -16.60
C THR A 19 -101.05 42.80 -15.75
N ALA A 20 -100.87 41.57 -16.24
CA ALA A 20 -101.12 40.35 -15.47
C ALA A 20 -99.90 39.92 -14.62
N LYS A 21 -98.69 40.33 -15.01
CA LYS A 21 -97.41 39.97 -14.33
C LYS A 21 -96.62 41.16 -13.79
N ASN A 22 -97.07 42.39 -14.07
CA ASN A 22 -96.46 43.64 -13.63
C ASN A 22 -94.98 43.79 -14.08
N GLN A 23 -94.70 43.40 -15.33
CA GLN A 23 -93.38 43.49 -15.97
C GLN A 23 -93.48 44.17 -17.35
N CYS A 24 -92.43 44.86 -17.77
CA CYS A 24 -92.33 45.38 -19.14
C CYS A 24 -92.17 44.24 -20.14
N VAL A 25 -93.03 44.23 -21.15
CA VAL A 25 -92.94 43.37 -22.34
C VAL A 25 -92.08 44.11 -23.35
N GLY A 26 -90.83 43.66 -23.37
CA GLY A 26 -89.84 44.06 -24.34
C GLY A 26 -88.81 45.06 -23.82
N CYS A 27 -87.76 45.23 -24.59
CA CYS A 27 -86.58 46.03 -24.29
C CYS A 27 -86.40 47.13 -25.35
N THR A 28 -85.67 48.18 -25.01
CA THR A 28 -85.24 49.23 -25.95
C THR A 28 -83.72 49.42 -25.94
N SER A 29 -83.05 48.88 -24.93
CA SER A 29 -81.60 48.92 -24.74
C SER A 29 -81.12 47.65 -24.02
N ARG A 30 -79.81 47.39 -24.04
CA ARG A 30 -79.22 46.26 -23.31
C ARG A 30 -79.55 46.27 -21.81
N SER A 31 -79.56 47.44 -21.16
CA SER A 31 -79.79 47.56 -19.71
C SER A 31 -81.16 47.06 -19.27
N ASP A 32 -82.14 47.02 -20.18
CA ASP A 32 -83.51 46.57 -19.90
C ASP A 32 -83.60 45.04 -19.72
N CYS A 33 -82.61 44.29 -20.21
CA CYS A 33 -82.59 42.82 -20.09
C CYS A 33 -81.94 42.38 -18.77
N SER A 34 -82.67 41.64 -17.94
CA SER A 34 -82.22 41.21 -16.62
C SER A 34 -81.17 40.09 -16.67
N GLY A 35 -81.25 39.20 -17.66
CA GLY A 35 -80.36 38.06 -17.82
C GLY A 35 -78.95 38.44 -18.28
N VAL A 36 -77.99 37.57 -17.94
CA VAL A 36 -76.60 37.65 -18.45
C VAL A 36 -76.59 37.11 -19.88
N CYS A 37 -75.74 37.67 -20.76
CA CYS A 37 -75.63 37.27 -22.15
C CYS A 37 -76.94 37.43 -22.92
N GLN A 38 -77.58 38.59 -22.76
CA GLN A 38 -78.77 38.98 -23.50
C GLN A 38 -78.55 40.32 -24.17
N SER A 39 -79.15 40.55 -25.34
CA SER A 39 -79.20 41.87 -25.98
C SER A 39 -80.63 42.16 -26.38
N CYS A 40 -80.93 43.44 -26.56
CA CYS A 40 -82.23 43.82 -27.05
C CYS A 40 -82.27 43.71 -28.57
N SER A 41 -83.12 42.85 -29.09
CA SER A 41 -83.30 42.71 -30.53
C SER A 41 -84.05 43.92 -31.11
N PRO A 42 -83.96 44.17 -32.44
CA PRO A 42 -84.73 45.21 -33.10
C PRO A 42 -86.27 45.04 -32.96
N SER A 43 -86.75 43.81 -32.66
CA SER A 43 -88.16 43.52 -32.36
C SER A 43 -88.52 43.76 -30.89
N GLY A 44 -87.61 44.31 -30.08
CA GLY A 44 -87.85 44.63 -28.69
C GLY A 44 -87.87 43.41 -27.77
N THR A 45 -87.25 42.29 -28.13
CA THR A 45 -87.17 41.09 -27.30
C THR A 45 -85.76 40.88 -26.76
N CYS A 46 -85.62 40.46 -25.49
CA CYS A 46 -84.32 40.09 -24.94
C CYS A 46 -83.90 38.74 -25.50
N GLU A 47 -82.91 38.74 -26.40
CA GLU A 47 -82.42 37.54 -27.08
C GLU A 47 -81.03 37.16 -26.58
N PRO A 48 -80.68 35.86 -26.56
CA PRO A 48 -79.34 35.43 -26.15
C PRO A 48 -78.25 36.02 -27.06
N VAL A 49 -77.28 36.70 -26.46
CA VAL A 49 -76.03 37.07 -27.13
C VAL A 49 -75.21 35.79 -27.27
N LYS A 50 -74.81 35.46 -28.50
CA LYS A 50 -73.98 34.30 -28.79
C LYS A 50 -72.71 34.73 -29.49
N ASN A 51 -71.57 34.17 -29.06
CA ASN A 51 -70.24 34.45 -29.61
C ASN A 51 -69.86 35.95 -29.58
N ALA A 52 -70.36 36.71 -28.60
CA ALA A 52 -70.12 38.14 -28.48
C ALA A 52 -70.16 38.60 -27.02
N ASP A 53 -69.57 39.76 -26.74
CA ASP A 53 -69.48 40.31 -25.39
C ASP A 53 -70.82 40.88 -24.92
N ASP A 54 -71.08 40.73 -23.63
CA ASP A 54 -72.13 41.45 -22.91
C ASP A 54 -71.47 42.39 -21.89
N PRO A 55 -71.09 43.61 -22.31
CA PRO A 55 -70.15 44.48 -21.58
C PRO A 55 -70.67 45.02 -20.24
N THR A 56 -71.92 44.73 -19.88
CA THR A 56 -72.57 45.29 -18.68
C THR A 56 -72.82 44.25 -17.59
N LYS A 57 -73.03 42.98 -17.94
CA LYS A 57 -73.41 41.93 -16.98
C LYS A 57 -72.58 40.65 -17.08
N CYS A 58 -71.93 40.39 -18.21
CA CYS A 58 -70.95 39.32 -18.31
C CYS A 58 -69.56 39.93 -18.22
N ALA A 59 -68.77 39.54 -17.21
CA ALA A 59 -67.39 40.02 -17.10
C ALA A 59 -66.51 39.59 -18.28
N GLY A 60 -66.85 38.45 -18.93
CA GLY A 60 -66.14 37.89 -20.08
C GLY A 60 -66.92 38.00 -21.39
N THR A 61 -67.31 36.87 -21.97
CA THR A 61 -68.03 36.81 -23.25
C THR A 61 -69.07 35.69 -23.26
N CYS A 62 -70.03 35.77 -24.17
CA CYS A 62 -71.10 34.79 -24.28
C CYS A 62 -70.73 33.71 -25.30
N ASP A 63 -70.82 32.43 -24.91
CA ASP A 63 -70.50 31.31 -25.79
C ASP A 63 -71.59 31.06 -26.85
N SER A 64 -71.44 29.98 -27.63
CA SER A 64 -72.38 29.63 -28.70
C SER A 64 -73.79 29.27 -28.18
N GLN A 65 -73.93 29.00 -26.88
CA GLN A 65 -75.20 28.71 -26.21
C GLN A 65 -75.77 29.93 -25.47
N GLY A 66 -75.03 31.05 -25.42
CA GLY A 66 -75.42 32.25 -24.69
C GLY A 66 -75.14 32.17 -23.19
N VAL A 67 -74.23 31.29 -22.77
CA VAL A 67 -73.75 31.23 -21.38
C VAL A 67 -72.56 32.17 -21.22
N CYS A 68 -72.53 32.95 -20.14
CA CYS A 68 -71.39 33.80 -19.83
C CYS A 68 -70.19 32.97 -19.43
N LYS A 69 -69.08 33.18 -20.13
CA LYS A 69 -67.79 32.55 -19.90
C LYS A 69 -66.71 33.58 -19.67
N ALA A 70 -65.76 33.27 -18.81
CA ALA A 70 -64.56 34.07 -18.60
C ALA A 70 -63.65 34.00 -19.84
N LYS A 71 -63.10 35.15 -20.22
CA LYS A 71 -62.06 35.24 -21.26
C LYS A 71 -60.71 34.83 -20.68
N GLN A 72 -59.76 34.54 -21.57
CA GLN A 72 -58.37 34.35 -21.19
C GLN A 72 -57.89 35.51 -20.28
N GLY A 73 -57.25 35.17 -19.16
CA GLY A 73 -56.73 36.12 -18.16
C GLY A 73 -57.71 36.57 -17.09
N GLN A 74 -58.97 36.13 -17.17
CA GLN A 74 -59.97 36.37 -16.13
C GLN A 74 -60.01 35.22 -15.12
N LYS A 75 -60.51 35.50 -13.91
CA LYS A 75 -60.62 34.51 -12.83
C LYS A 75 -61.59 33.39 -13.18
N CYS A 76 -61.27 32.18 -12.75
CA CYS A 76 -62.11 30.99 -12.86
C CYS A 76 -61.95 30.11 -11.62
N ILE A 77 -62.89 29.18 -11.42
CA ILE A 77 -62.82 28.14 -10.38
C ILE A 77 -62.63 26.76 -11.03
N ALA A 78 -63.22 26.55 -12.22
CA ALA A 78 -63.07 25.32 -13.00
C ALA A 78 -63.01 25.63 -14.52
N ALA A 79 -62.55 24.64 -15.31
CA ALA A 79 -62.37 24.81 -16.76
C ALA A 79 -63.66 25.13 -17.52
N ASN A 80 -64.82 24.72 -17.00
CA ASN A 80 -66.12 25.05 -17.59
C ASN A 80 -66.52 26.53 -17.42
N ASP A 81 -65.85 27.30 -16.55
CA ASP A 81 -66.06 28.75 -16.41
C ASP A 81 -65.44 29.50 -17.60
N CYS A 82 -64.41 28.92 -18.23
CA CYS A 82 -63.66 29.55 -19.29
C CYS A 82 -64.28 29.32 -20.67
N LEU A 83 -64.12 30.31 -21.55
CA LEU A 83 -64.60 30.24 -22.92
C LEU A 83 -63.98 29.02 -23.63
N ASN A 84 -64.81 28.29 -24.39
CA ASN A 84 -64.40 27.09 -25.13
C ASN A 84 -63.79 25.98 -24.25
N MET A 85 -64.15 25.93 -22.96
CA MET A 85 -63.58 24.99 -21.98
C MET A 85 -62.06 25.12 -21.84
N ALA A 86 -61.51 26.33 -21.99
CA ALA A 86 -60.09 26.57 -21.77
C ALA A 86 -59.66 26.16 -20.34
N PRO A 87 -58.42 25.69 -20.15
CA PRO A 87 -57.95 25.27 -18.83
C PRO A 87 -58.05 26.40 -17.80
N CYS A 88 -58.58 26.08 -16.62
CA CYS A 88 -58.53 26.96 -15.46
C CYS A 88 -57.31 26.57 -14.62
N VAL A 89 -56.24 27.35 -14.70
CA VAL A 89 -54.95 27.08 -14.04
C VAL A 89 -54.56 28.31 -13.22
N ASP A 90 -54.01 28.11 -12.03
CA ASP A 90 -53.71 29.19 -11.06
C ASP A 90 -54.92 30.12 -10.77
N GLY A 91 -56.15 29.61 -10.92
CA GLY A 91 -57.38 30.38 -10.72
C GLY A 91 -57.70 31.39 -11.84
N VAL A 92 -57.06 31.27 -13.01
CA VAL A 92 -57.32 32.11 -14.19
C VAL A 92 -57.50 31.27 -15.47
N CYS A 93 -58.27 31.78 -16.43
CA CYS A 93 -58.48 31.11 -17.71
C CYS A 93 -57.24 31.22 -18.60
N CYS A 94 -56.63 30.08 -18.91
CA CYS A 94 -55.32 29.99 -19.56
C CYS A 94 -55.41 29.60 -21.03
N ASN A 95 -54.41 30.00 -21.82
CA ASN A 95 -54.27 29.51 -23.20
C ASN A 95 -53.90 28.03 -23.30
N ARG A 96 -53.29 27.45 -22.26
CA ARG A 96 -52.95 26.03 -22.15
C ARG A 96 -52.91 25.57 -20.68
N ALA A 97 -52.73 24.28 -20.45
CA ALA A 97 -52.83 23.64 -19.13
C ALA A 97 -51.65 23.88 -18.18
N CYS A 98 -50.56 24.52 -18.64
CA CYS A 98 -49.33 24.69 -17.86
C CYS A 98 -48.82 23.40 -17.22
N ASP A 99 -48.54 22.40 -18.06
CA ASP A 99 -48.18 21.06 -17.60
C ASP A 99 -46.84 21.00 -16.83
N GLY A 100 -46.02 22.06 -16.90
CA GLY A 100 -44.75 22.17 -16.19
C GLY A 100 -44.88 22.71 -14.74
N PRO A 101 -44.08 22.20 -13.78
CA PRO A 101 -44.06 22.70 -12.40
C PRO A 101 -43.55 24.14 -12.28
N CYS A 102 -42.78 24.60 -13.27
CA CYS A 102 -42.20 25.94 -13.35
C CYS A 102 -42.93 26.85 -14.35
N GLU A 103 -44.21 26.60 -14.58
CA GLU A 103 -45.10 27.46 -15.35
C GLU A 103 -46.15 28.08 -14.44
N ALA A 104 -46.62 29.27 -14.81
CA ALA A 104 -47.71 29.95 -14.13
C ALA A 104 -48.56 30.72 -15.13
N CYS A 105 -49.83 30.85 -14.80
CA CYS A 105 -50.81 31.54 -15.64
C CYS A 105 -51.38 32.79 -14.97
N ASP A 106 -51.22 32.91 -13.65
CA ASP A 106 -51.66 34.04 -12.83
C ASP A 106 -50.61 35.18 -12.76
N LEU A 107 -49.53 35.12 -13.55
CA LEU A 107 -48.51 36.17 -13.54
C LEU A 107 -49.14 37.52 -13.94
N THR A 108 -48.93 38.52 -13.08
CA THR A 108 -49.47 39.87 -13.29
C THR A 108 -49.00 40.53 -14.58
N SER A 109 -47.82 40.15 -15.07
CA SER A 109 -47.25 40.62 -16.34
C SER A 109 -47.86 39.96 -17.58
N ALA A 110 -48.53 38.81 -17.43
CA ALA A 110 -49.07 38.02 -18.54
C ALA A 110 -50.30 37.19 -18.11
N PRO A 111 -51.38 37.84 -17.62
CA PRO A 111 -52.52 37.11 -17.07
C PRO A 111 -53.20 36.24 -18.14
N GLY A 112 -53.39 34.95 -17.83
CA GLY A 112 -54.02 33.99 -18.74
C GLY A 112 -53.11 33.45 -19.82
N ILE A 113 -51.85 33.89 -19.89
CA ILE A 113 -50.83 33.31 -20.76
C ILE A 113 -49.94 32.43 -19.88
N CYS A 114 -49.96 31.14 -20.16
CA CYS A 114 -49.08 30.20 -19.50
C CYS A 114 -47.62 30.55 -19.82
N THR A 115 -46.91 31.02 -18.80
CA THR A 115 -45.57 31.59 -18.89
C THR A 115 -44.62 30.88 -17.95
N VAL A 116 -43.36 30.79 -18.36
CA VAL A 116 -42.32 30.17 -17.54
C VAL A 116 -41.97 31.09 -16.38
N LEU A 117 -41.83 30.51 -15.19
CA LEU A 117 -41.50 31.25 -13.98
C LEU A 117 -40.05 31.76 -14.05
N PRO A 118 -39.79 32.99 -13.58
CA PRO A 118 -38.43 33.53 -13.47
C PRO A 118 -37.52 32.65 -12.62
N ALA A 119 -36.21 32.74 -12.87
CA ALA A 119 -35.21 32.03 -12.09
C ALA A 119 -35.33 32.35 -10.58
N GLY A 120 -35.25 31.32 -9.75
CA GLY A 120 -35.39 31.41 -8.29
C GLY A 120 -36.83 31.38 -7.77
N SER A 121 -37.84 31.30 -8.65
CA SER A 121 -39.23 31.16 -8.24
C SER A 121 -39.52 29.78 -7.63
N ALA A 122 -40.44 29.73 -6.66
CA ALA A 122 -40.99 28.47 -6.19
C ALA A 122 -41.89 27.83 -7.28
N PRO A 123 -41.86 26.50 -7.45
CA PRO A 123 -42.80 25.79 -8.33
C PRO A 123 -44.25 26.08 -7.96
N ARG A 124 -45.11 26.26 -8.97
CA ARG A 124 -46.54 26.58 -8.78
C ARG A 124 -47.43 25.36 -8.88
N HIS A 125 -47.03 24.39 -9.70
CA HIS A 125 -47.75 23.13 -9.88
C HIS A 125 -46.92 21.98 -9.29
N GLY A 126 -47.23 21.59 -8.05
CA GLY A 126 -46.53 20.52 -7.34
C GLY A 126 -45.13 20.91 -6.84
N THR A 127 -44.23 19.94 -6.78
CA THR A 127 -42.82 20.14 -6.40
C THR A 127 -41.90 19.80 -7.57
N CYS A 128 -40.66 20.28 -7.56
CA CYS A 128 -39.62 19.72 -8.42
C CYS A 128 -39.32 18.28 -8.00
N ALA A 129 -40.10 17.35 -8.54
CA ALA A 129 -40.08 15.95 -8.16
C ALA A 129 -38.77 15.31 -8.60
N SER A 130 -37.99 14.84 -7.63
CA SER A 130 -36.79 14.07 -7.90
C SER A 130 -37.16 12.74 -8.57
N THR A 131 -36.37 12.31 -9.55
CA THR A 131 -36.57 11.04 -10.27
C THR A 131 -35.29 10.20 -10.26
N GLY A 132 -35.39 8.90 -10.53
CA GLY A 132 -34.23 8.00 -10.57
C GLY A 132 -33.87 7.35 -9.23
N THR A 133 -32.62 6.89 -9.11
CA THR A 133 -32.07 6.22 -7.94
C THR A 133 -31.16 7.15 -7.14
N GLY A 134 -31.24 7.08 -5.81
CA GLY A 134 -30.45 7.91 -4.89
C GLY A 134 -31.24 8.26 -3.63
N VAL A 135 -30.64 9.05 -2.75
CA VAL A 135 -31.29 9.56 -1.54
C VAL A 135 -31.65 11.03 -1.69
N ALA A 136 -32.73 11.47 -1.04
CA ALA A 136 -33.11 12.87 -1.07
C ALA A 136 -32.08 13.72 -0.30
N ASP A 137 -31.59 14.79 -0.92
CA ASP A 137 -30.68 15.75 -0.29
C ASP A 137 -31.04 17.18 -0.74
N PRO A 138 -31.15 18.15 0.18
CA PRO A 138 -31.45 19.54 -0.14
C PRO A 138 -30.48 20.15 -1.17
N ALA A 139 -29.20 19.77 -1.15
CA ALA A 139 -28.19 20.25 -2.09
C ALA A 139 -28.46 19.81 -3.53
N CYS A 140 -29.29 18.78 -3.74
CA CYS A 140 -29.71 18.32 -5.06
C CYS A 140 -31.11 18.78 -5.47
N SER A 141 -31.82 19.53 -4.62
CA SER A 141 -33.22 19.89 -4.88
C SER A 141 -33.38 20.72 -6.15
N GLY A 142 -34.41 20.40 -6.93
CA GLY A 142 -34.72 21.12 -8.17
C GLY A 142 -35.32 22.50 -7.91
N SER A 143 -35.08 23.43 -8.82
CA SER A 143 -35.61 24.79 -8.76
C SER A 143 -35.99 25.31 -10.15
N CYS A 144 -36.89 26.30 -10.19
CA CYS A 144 -37.24 26.97 -11.43
C CYS A 144 -36.13 27.95 -11.83
N GLN A 145 -35.55 27.75 -13.02
CA GLN A 145 -34.45 28.56 -13.55
C GLN A 145 -34.81 29.23 -14.88
N GLY A 146 -36.10 29.47 -15.14
CA GLY A 146 -36.57 30.12 -16.37
C GLY A 146 -36.40 29.29 -17.64
N LYS A 147 -36.41 27.96 -17.55
CA LYS A 147 -36.36 27.10 -18.74
C LYS A 147 -37.63 27.25 -19.56
N ASN A 148 -37.47 27.35 -20.88
CA ASN A 148 -38.57 27.54 -21.84
C ASN A 148 -39.57 26.38 -21.89
N ASP A 149 -39.20 25.21 -21.39
CA ASP A 149 -40.05 24.01 -21.34
C ASP A 149 -40.86 23.89 -20.03
N GLY A 150 -40.76 24.86 -19.12
CA GLY A 150 -41.51 24.85 -17.86
C GLY A 150 -41.03 23.80 -16.86
N THR A 151 -39.91 23.14 -17.11
CA THR A 151 -39.36 22.09 -16.24
C THR A 151 -38.41 22.66 -15.18
N CYS A 152 -38.20 21.88 -14.12
CA CYS A 152 -37.20 22.21 -13.12
C CYS A 152 -35.77 22.03 -13.65
N SER A 153 -34.85 22.79 -13.06
CA SER A 153 -33.41 22.56 -13.18
C SER A 153 -32.89 21.93 -11.91
N TYR A 154 -32.03 20.94 -12.07
CA TYR A 154 -31.37 20.25 -10.97
C TYR A 154 -29.88 20.57 -10.97
N PRO A 155 -29.24 20.62 -9.80
CA PRO A 155 -27.80 20.73 -9.68
C PRO A 155 -27.08 19.62 -10.47
N PRO A 156 -25.97 19.95 -11.16
CA PRO A 156 -25.24 18.99 -11.98
C PRO A 156 -24.60 17.88 -11.15
N ASN A 157 -24.08 16.85 -11.83
CA ASN A 157 -23.38 15.74 -11.19
C ASN A 157 -22.00 16.06 -10.61
N THR A 158 -21.67 17.35 -10.56
CA THR A 158 -20.50 17.91 -9.90
C THR A 158 -20.86 18.60 -8.58
N THR A 159 -22.15 18.66 -8.21
CA THR A 159 -22.60 19.18 -6.92
C THR A 159 -22.50 18.10 -5.85
N VAL A 160 -21.70 18.38 -4.82
CA VAL A 160 -21.54 17.51 -3.63
C VAL A 160 -22.83 17.51 -2.82
N CYS A 161 -23.24 16.34 -2.35
CA CYS A 161 -24.42 16.14 -1.51
C CYS A 161 -24.14 15.07 -0.44
N GLY A 162 -24.99 15.02 0.58
CA GLY A 162 -24.77 14.19 1.74
C GLY A 162 -23.57 14.64 2.58
N THR A 163 -23.30 13.88 3.63
CA THR A 163 -22.13 14.09 4.50
C THR A 163 -21.38 12.77 4.63
N ALA A 164 -20.07 12.87 4.85
CA ALA A 164 -19.27 11.69 5.12
C ALA A 164 -19.61 11.14 6.52
N ILE A 165 -19.87 9.84 6.61
CA ILE A 165 -20.32 9.18 7.85
C ILE A 165 -19.61 7.86 8.10
N CYS A 166 -19.64 7.44 9.37
CA CYS A 166 -19.44 6.07 9.76
C CYS A 166 -20.80 5.42 9.99
N ASN A 167 -21.14 4.38 9.22
CA ASN A 167 -22.41 3.68 9.40
C ASN A 167 -22.39 2.81 10.67
N SER A 168 -23.53 2.21 11.02
CA SER A 168 -23.66 1.34 12.20
C SER A 168 -22.79 0.07 12.13
N GLN A 169 -22.25 -0.27 10.96
CA GLN A 169 -21.34 -1.39 10.73
C GLN A 169 -19.86 -0.96 10.80
N GLY A 170 -19.57 0.31 11.12
CA GLY A 170 -18.22 0.85 11.22
C GLY A 170 -17.54 1.07 9.86
N GLN A 171 -18.32 1.15 8.77
CA GLN A 171 -17.81 1.40 7.42
C GLN A 171 -17.82 2.89 7.11
N ALA A 172 -16.80 3.35 6.40
CA ALA A 172 -16.68 4.71 5.91
C ALA A 172 -17.53 4.89 4.65
N GLN A 173 -18.39 5.91 4.64
CA GLN A 173 -19.12 6.33 3.45
C GLN A 173 -18.84 7.81 3.22
N GLY A 174 -18.24 8.15 2.07
CA GLY A 174 -17.99 9.53 1.68
C GLY A 174 -19.27 10.26 1.27
N PRO A 175 -19.19 11.59 1.04
CA PRO A 175 -20.30 12.34 0.48
C PRO A 175 -20.56 11.86 -0.96
N GLY A 176 -21.80 12.04 -1.41
CA GLY A 176 -22.22 11.72 -2.77
C GLY A 176 -22.13 12.90 -3.71
N MET A 177 -22.56 12.66 -4.94
CA MET A 177 -22.76 13.69 -5.95
C MET A 177 -24.21 13.65 -6.42
N CYS A 178 -24.78 14.80 -6.74
CA CYS A 178 -26.13 14.86 -7.30
C CYS A 178 -26.18 14.06 -8.62
N ASN A 179 -27.32 13.44 -8.92
CA ASN A 179 -27.48 12.63 -10.13
C ASN A 179 -28.05 13.44 -11.32
N GLY A 180 -28.17 14.77 -11.19
CA GLY A 180 -28.77 15.64 -12.21
C GLY A 180 -30.30 15.55 -12.32
N THR A 181 -30.96 14.76 -11.47
CA THR A 181 -32.41 14.54 -11.47
C THR A 181 -33.05 14.71 -10.09
N GLY A 182 -32.32 15.33 -9.15
CA GLY A 182 -32.86 15.71 -7.85
C GLY A 182 -32.50 14.78 -6.69
N LEU A 183 -31.69 13.75 -6.91
CA LEU A 183 -31.23 12.83 -5.86
C LEU A 183 -29.72 12.84 -5.72
N CYS A 184 -29.27 12.52 -4.50
CA CYS A 184 -27.87 12.32 -4.17
C CYS A 184 -27.49 10.85 -4.44
N ASN A 185 -26.48 10.64 -5.29
CA ASN A 185 -25.89 9.33 -5.50
C ASN A 185 -24.72 9.16 -4.51
N LEU A 186 -24.96 8.45 -3.41
CA LEU A 186 -23.95 8.15 -2.40
C LEU A 186 -23.03 7.02 -2.88
N PRO A 187 -21.71 7.08 -2.62
CA PRO A 187 -20.81 5.98 -2.88
C PRO A 187 -21.18 4.76 -2.01
N ALA A 188 -20.80 3.57 -2.46
CA ALA A 188 -20.92 2.36 -1.64
C ALA A 188 -20.06 2.50 -0.36
N PRO A 189 -20.55 2.07 0.81
CA PRO A 189 -19.76 2.06 2.03
C PRO A 189 -18.50 1.18 1.88
N VAL A 190 -17.38 1.67 2.38
CA VAL A 190 -16.08 0.99 2.36
C VAL A 190 -15.76 0.48 3.77
N THR A 191 -15.52 -0.82 3.88
CA THR A 191 -15.03 -1.42 5.13
C THR A 191 -13.60 -0.97 5.38
N CYS A 192 -13.36 -0.40 6.57
CA CYS A 192 -12.01 -0.05 6.98
C CYS A 192 -11.13 -1.29 7.10
N LYS A 193 -9.86 -1.16 6.72
CA LYS A 193 -8.88 -2.26 6.78
C LYS A 193 -8.67 -2.76 8.20
N THR A 194 -8.20 -3.99 8.35
CA THR A 194 -7.88 -4.58 9.65
C THR A 194 -7.00 -3.64 10.49
N GLY A 195 -7.35 -3.43 11.76
CA GLY A 195 -6.61 -2.54 12.66
C GLY A 195 -6.90 -1.05 12.51
N SER A 196 -7.83 -0.68 11.63
CA SER A 196 -8.39 0.68 11.55
C SER A 196 -9.84 0.71 11.99
N SER A 197 -10.31 1.91 12.33
CA SER A 197 -11.70 2.16 12.71
C SER A 197 -12.20 3.39 11.95
N CYS A 198 -13.47 3.36 11.55
CA CYS A 198 -14.11 4.55 11.03
C CYS A 198 -14.35 5.52 12.19
N VAL A 199 -13.79 6.73 12.09
CA VAL A 199 -13.94 7.79 13.10
C VAL A 199 -14.42 9.08 12.45
N GLY A 200 -15.14 9.89 13.23
CA GLY A 200 -15.64 11.20 12.81
C GLY A 200 -16.49 11.14 11.54
N SER A 201 -16.17 12.02 10.58
CA SER A 201 -16.87 12.18 9.31
C SER A 201 -16.46 11.13 8.27
N GLY A 202 -16.60 9.85 8.58
CA GLY A 202 -16.44 8.78 7.58
C GLY A 202 -15.00 8.53 7.11
N VAL A 203 -14.01 8.72 7.99
CA VAL A 203 -12.60 8.46 7.66
C VAL A 203 -12.13 7.21 8.36
N CYS A 204 -11.53 6.27 7.62
CA CYS A 204 -10.83 5.13 8.21
C CYS A 204 -9.49 5.60 8.77
N THR A 205 -9.29 5.43 10.07
CA THR A 205 -8.03 5.80 10.73
C THR A 205 -7.47 4.61 11.49
N CYS A 206 -6.16 4.42 11.42
CA CYS A 206 -5.48 3.41 12.21
C CYS A 206 -5.73 3.61 13.71
N GLN A 207 -5.94 2.51 14.43
CA GLN A 207 -6.08 2.57 15.88
C GLN A 207 -4.75 3.04 16.51
N ALA A 208 -4.81 3.72 17.66
CA ALA A 208 -3.61 4.22 18.33
C ALA A 208 -2.61 3.09 18.70
N SER A 209 -3.11 1.88 18.97
CA SER A 209 -2.28 0.69 19.23
C SER A 209 -1.66 0.09 17.98
N LEU A 210 -2.13 0.46 16.78
CA LEU A 210 -1.69 -0.02 15.47
C LEU A 210 -1.40 1.17 14.54
N PRO A 211 -0.46 2.06 14.90
CA PRO A 211 -0.35 3.38 14.28
C PRO A 211 0.19 3.36 12.83
N ASN A 212 0.72 2.23 12.36
CA ASN A 212 1.42 2.15 11.08
C ASN A 212 0.51 1.63 9.97
N GLU A 213 0.36 2.41 8.91
CA GLU A 213 -0.44 2.07 7.74
C GLU A 213 0.35 1.20 6.74
N CYS A 214 -0.13 -0.03 6.54
CA CYS A 214 0.31 -0.92 5.46
C CYS A 214 -0.80 -1.07 4.40
N PRO A 215 -0.46 -1.62 3.20
CA PRO A 215 -1.43 -1.74 2.10
C PRO A 215 -2.75 -2.44 2.47
N ASN A 216 -2.68 -3.47 3.33
CA ASN A 216 -3.84 -4.31 3.65
C ASN A 216 -4.30 -4.21 5.11
N ALA A 217 -3.56 -3.52 5.99
CA ALA A 217 -3.87 -3.43 7.42
C ALA A 217 -3.18 -2.22 8.07
N CYS A 218 -3.65 -1.85 9.26
CA CYS A 218 -2.87 -1.08 10.21
C CYS A 218 -2.20 -2.04 11.19
N VAL A 219 -0.92 -1.80 11.46
CA VAL A 219 -0.07 -2.66 12.27
C VAL A 219 0.75 -1.81 13.25
N ASN A 220 1.50 -2.44 14.13
CA ASN A 220 2.41 -1.75 15.02
C ASN A 220 3.83 -2.23 14.75
N PHE A 221 4.64 -1.38 14.11
CA PHE A 221 6.01 -1.71 13.74
C PHE A 221 6.90 -2.05 14.93
N ASN A 222 6.53 -1.66 16.16
CA ASN A 222 7.33 -1.93 17.34
C ASN A 222 7.06 -3.30 17.97
N THR A 223 5.94 -3.95 17.61
CA THR A 223 5.46 -5.15 18.32
C THR A 223 4.91 -6.24 17.42
N ASP A 224 4.58 -5.95 16.17
CA ASP A 224 4.06 -6.94 15.21
C ASP A 224 5.23 -7.73 14.56
N PRO A 225 5.40 -9.03 14.86
CA PRO A 225 6.47 -9.84 14.29
C PRO A 225 6.37 -10.06 12.78
N LYS A 226 5.25 -9.76 12.14
CA LYS A 226 5.07 -9.88 10.68
C LYS A 226 5.29 -8.56 9.94
N ASN A 227 5.45 -7.46 10.68
CA ASN A 227 5.63 -6.11 10.14
C ASN A 227 6.63 -5.31 10.99
N CYS A 228 7.71 -5.95 11.47
CA CYS A 228 8.60 -5.33 12.44
C CYS A 228 9.46 -4.24 11.78
N GLY A 229 9.38 -3.01 12.25
CA GLY A 229 10.08 -1.86 11.66
C GLY A 229 9.58 -1.40 10.27
N ALA A 230 8.95 -2.28 9.49
CA ALA A 230 8.39 -1.99 8.17
C ALA A 230 7.26 -2.97 7.77
N CYS A 231 6.41 -2.55 6.83
CA CYS A 231 5.35 -3.42 6.29
C CYS A 231 5.93 -4.69 5.64
N GLY A 232 5.42 -5.85 6.04
CA GLY A 232 5.82 -7.15 5.51
C GLY A 232 7.19 -7.67 6.00
N HIS A 233 7.82 -7.00 6.96
CA HIS A 233 9.06 -7.47 7.57
C HIS A 233 8.78 -8.52 8.64
N ASP A 234 8.86 -9.79 8.23
CA ASP A 234 8.65 -10.95 9.10
C ASP A 234 9.92 -11.30 9.88
N CYS A 235 9.83 -11.35 11.21
CA CYS A 235 10.91 -11.78 12.10
C CYS A 235 11.19 -13.28 12.06
N LEU A 236 10.49 -14.04 11.21
CA LEU A 236 10.70 -15.47 10.96
C LEU A 236 10.63 -16.29 12.24
N GLY A 237 9.66 -15.99 13.10
CA GLY A 237 9.47 -16.64 14.40
C GLY A 237 10.16 -15.93 15.58
N GLY A 238 10.99 -14.91 15.32
CA GLY A 238 11.44 -13.98 16.34
C GLY A 238 10.31 -13.05 16.79
N THR A 239 10.43 -12.49 17.99
CA THR A 239 9.52 -11.43 18.46
C THR A 239 9.96 -10.09 17.87
N CYS A 240 9.03 -9.14 17.74
CA CYS A 240 9.36 -7.75 17.44
C CYS A 240 9.44 -6.96 18.74
N LEU A 241 10.57 -6.30 18.99
CA LEU A 241 10.78 -5.43 20.15
C LEU A 241 11.35 -4.10 19.65
N ASP A 242 10.62 -3.01 19.89
CA ASP A 242 11.00 -1.65 19.51
C ASP A 242 11.41 -1.50 18.03
N GLY A 243 10.76 -2.27 17.16
CA GLY A 243 11.00 -2.23 15.71
C GLY A 243 12.16 -3.09 15.25
N LEU A 244 12.75 -3.87 16.15
CA LEU A 244 13.85 -4.78 15.87
C LEU A 244 13.42 -6.22 16.12
N CYS A 245 13.64 -7.07 15.10
CA CYS A 245 13.48 -8.49 15.27
C CYS A 245 14.45 -9.02 16.32
N GLN A 246 13.96 -9.89 17.18
CA GLN A 246 14.77 -10.55 18.20
C GLN A 246 15.32 -11.88 17.67
N PRO A 247 16.51 -12.31 18.12
CA PRO A 247 17.09 -13.58 17.73
C PRO A 247 16.22 -14.76 18.21
N VAL A 248 16.21 -15.81 17.41
CA VAL A 248 15.59 -17.11 17.73
C VAL A 248 16.69 -18.11 18.03
N VAL A 249 16.52 -18.87 19.11
CA VAL A 249 17.38 -20.02 19.42
C VAL A 249 17.07 -21.14 18.45
N VAL A 250 18.08 -21.55 17.69
CA VAL A 250 18.01 -22.61 16.68
C VAL A 250 18.55 -23.93 17.23
N ALA A 251 19.60 -23.87 18.05
CA ALA A 251 20.14 -25.02 18.77
C ALA A 251 20.66 -24.59 20.15
N SER A 252 20.46 -25.44 21.17
CA SER A 252 20.90 -25.18 22.55
C SER A 252 21.20 -26.49 23.31
N PRO A 253 22.25 -27.22 22.92
CA PRO A 253 22.65 -28.47 23.60
C PRO A 253 23.04 -28.21 25.06
N ALA A 254 22.63 -29.10 25.96
CA ALA A 254 22.65 -28.87 27.41
C ALA A 254 24.06 -28.78 28.04
N THR A 255 25.10 -29.22 27.35
CA THR A 255 26.46 -29.31 27.90
C THR A 255 27.52 -28.52 27.14
N SER A 256 27.18 -27.87 26.03
CA SER A 256 28.18 -27.27 25.14
C SER A 256 28.57 -25.86 25.56
N TYR A 257 29.83 -25.57 25.82
CA TYR A 257 30.26 -24.22 26.20
C TYR A 257 30.54 -23.30 25.00
N ARG A 258 30.58 -23.84 23.77
CA ARG A 258 30.82 -23.09 22.53
C ARG A 258 30.00 -23.70 21.40
N MET A 259 29.21 -22.89 20.73
CA MET A 259 28.52 -23.24 19.49
C MET A 259 29.18 -22.51 18.33
N THR A 260 29.49 -23.18 17.22
CA THR A 260 30.10 -22.53 16.04
C THR A 260 29.39 -22.98 14.77
N VAL A 261 28.88 -22.04 13.98
CA VAL A 261 28.42 -22.35 12.61
C VAL A 261 29.67 -22.46 11.73
N PHE A 262 29.71 -23.47 10.87
CA PHE A 262 30.79 -23.64 9.89
C PHE A 262 30.26 -23.83 8.47
N GLY A 263 28.96 -24.03 8.28
CA GLY A 263 28.38 -24.20 6.96
C GLY A 263 26.90 -23.82 6.89
N LEU A 264 26.48 -23.35 5.72
CA LEU A 264 25.09 -23.03 5.44
C LEU A 264 24.83 -23.31 3.96
N ASP A 265 23.73 -23.98 3.66
CA ASP A 265 23.21 -24.14 2.31
C ASP A 265 21.70 -23.83 2.26
N ALA A 266 21.04 -24.10 1.13
CA ALA A 266 19.62 -23.81 0.96
C ALA A 266 18.69 -24.67 1.85
N GLN A 267 19.18 -25.80 2.36
CA GLN A 267 18.41 -26.80 3.09
C GLN A 267 18.87 -26.98 4.54
N TYR A 268 20.15 -26.77 4.84
CA TYR A 268 20.76 -27.13 6.11
C TYR A 268 21.67 -26.02 6.67
N LEU A 269 21.67 -25.93 7.99
CA LEU A 269 22.67 -25.25 8.80
C LEU A 269 23.62 -26.30 9.39
N TYR A 270 24.93 -26.07 9.30
CA TYR A 270 25.97 -26.97 9.80
C TYR A 270 26.72 -26.29 10.94
N TYR A 271 26.79 -26.95 12.08
CA TYR A 271 27.39 -26.37 13.28
C TYR A 271 28.09 -27.43 14.13
N GLU A 272 28.97 -26.95 14.99
CA GLU A 272 29.65 -27.73 16.01
C GLU A 272 29.15 -27.35 17.40
N ASP A 273 28.99 -28.36 18.25
CA ASP A 273 28.67 -28.20 19.66
C ASP A 273 29.86 -28.59 20.56
N GLY A 274 30.73 -27.62 20.85
CA GLY A 274 31.95 -27.87 21.63
C GLY A 274 31.67 -28.16 23.11
N PHE A 275 32.13 -29.30 23.61
CA PHE A 275 32.16 -29.64 25.04
C PHE A 275 33.58 -29.54 25.64
N SER A 276 34.61 -29.57 24.77
CA SER A 276 35.97 -29.13 25.11
C SER A 276 36.58 -28.36 23.92
N PRO A 277 37.74 -27.67 24.09
CA PRO A 277 38.43 -26.98 22.99
C PRO A 277 38.83 -27.88 21.83
N PHE A 278 38.76 -29.20 22.03
CA PHE A 278 39.15 -30.20 21.05
C PHE A 278 37.97 -31.10 20.65
N SER A 279 36.89 -31.16 21.43
CA SER A 279 35.80 -32.13 21.20
C SER A 279 34.46 -31.47 20.93
N ALA A 280 33.86 -31.82 19.80
CA ALA A 280 32.56 -31.35 19.35
C ALA A 280 31.81 -32.45 18.60
N ASN A 281 30.48 -32.48 18.69
CA ASN A 281 29.70 -33.11 17.63
C ASN A 281 29.62 -32.14 16.46
N HIS A 282 29.74 -32.68 15.26
CA HIS A 282 29.41 -31.99 14.03
C HIS A 282 27.99 -32.36 13.67
N GLU A 283 27.15 -31.35 13.58
CA GLU A 283 25.71 -31.46 13.43
C GLU A 283 25.27 -30.78 12.14
N ARG A 284 24.18 -31.28 11.55
CA ARG A 284 23.39 -30.50 10.60
C ARG A 284 21.95 -30.39 11.06
N MET A 285 21.34 -29.25 10.81
CA MET A 285 19.92 -29.04 11.08
C MET A 285 19.19 -28.65 9.81
N SER A 286 18.07 -29.32 9.54
CA SER A 286 17.15 -28.95 8.46
C SER A 286 16.52 -27.58 8.73
N LEU A 287 16.69 -26.64 7.79
CA LEU A 287 16.11 -25.29 7.88
C LEU A 287 14.57 -25.29 7.79
N SER A 288 13.97 -26.34 7.21
CA SER A 288 12.51 -26.46 7.06
C SER A 288 11.82 -27.15 8.23
N SER A 289 12.44 -28.20 8.79
CA SER A 289 11.84 -29.01 9.86
C SER A 289 12.43 -28.76 11.25
N GLY A 290 13.61 -28.13 11.34
CA GLY A 290 14.38 -28.04 12.58
C GLY A 290 15.00 -29.36 13.03
N THR A 291 14.86 -30.44 12.24
CA THR A 291 15.44 -31.76 12.60
C THR A 291 16.95 -31.68 12.58
N VAL A 292 17.57 -32.06 13.70
CA VAL A 292 19.03 -32.16 13.87
C VAL A 292 19.49 -33.58 13.56
N THR A 293 20.63 -33.72 12.89
CA THR A 293 21.29 -34.99 12.61
C THR A 293 22.78 -34.87 12.87
N THR A 294 23.29 -35.71 13.76
CA THR A 294 24.71 -35.84 14.03
C THR A 294 25.41 -36.40 12.80
N LEU A 295 26.30 -35.61 12.22
CA LEU A 295 27.18 -36.03 11.13
C LEU A 295 28.29 -36.91 11.67
N ARG A 296 28.90 -36.50 12.78
CA ARG A 296 30.00 -37.21 13.43
C ARG A 296 30.25 -36.67 14.83
N THR A 297 30.66 -37.54 15.73
CA THR A 297 31.26 -37.17 17.02
C THR A 297 32.77 -37.30 16.89
N ASP A 298 33.50 -36.20 17.04
CA ASP A 298 34.97 -36.18 16.93
C ASP A 298 35.60 -35.38 18.08
N THR A 299 36.81 -35.79 18.47
CA THR A 299 37.60 -35.15 19.51
C THR A 299 38.80 -34.36 18.98
N GLN A 300 38.98 -34.26 17.64
CA GLN A 300 40.17 -33.62 17.03
C GLN A 300 39.93 -32.91 15.69
N ALA A 301 38.69 -32.57 15.34
CA ALA A 301 38.39 -31.91 14.06
C ALA A 301 37.50 -30.67 14.26
N ARG A 302 37.74 -29.63 13.45
CA ARG A 302 36.86 -28.47 13.29
C ARG A 302 36.21 -28.53 11.92
N GLY A 303 34.95 -28.16 11.80
CA GLY A 303 34.28 -27.95 10.53
C GLY A 303 34.88 -26.75 9.79
N ILE A 304 35.14 -26.94 8.51
CA ILE A 304 35.61 -25.89 7.60
C ILE A 304 34.43 -25.37 6.77
N GLY A 305 33.65 -26.29 6.19
CA GLY A 305 32.56 -25.92 5.30
C GLY A 305 31.90 -27.09 4.61
N VAL A 306 30.93 -26.79 3.75
CA VAL A 306 30.17 -27.76 2.96
C VAL A 306 30.16 -27.36 1.50
N ILE A 307 30.39 -28.31 0.59
CA ILE A 307 30.21 -28.12 -0.87
C ILE A 307 29.25 -29.20 -1.37
N GLY A 308 28.06 -28.77 -1.78
CA GLY A 308 26.98 -29.70 -2.12
C GLY A 308 26.60 -30.56 -0.91
N SER A 309 26.85 -31.87 -0.96
CA SER A 309 26.61 -32.79 0.16
C SER A 309 27.90 -33.25 0.85
N THR A 310 29.05 -32.70 0.46
CA THR A 310 30.35 -33.05 1.02
C THR A 310 30.72 -32.07 2.11
N VAL A 311 31.00 -32.59 3.31
CA VAL A 311 31.39 -31.81 4.49
C VAL A 311 32.90 -31.95 4.68
N TYR A 312 33.56 -30.82 4.95
CA TYR A 312 35.01 -30.73 5.11
C TYR A 312 35.37 -30.33 6.54
N PHE A 313 36.40 -30.97 7.06
CA PHE A 313 36.90 -30.78 8.42
C PHE A 313 38.41 -30.51 8.40
N GLY A 314 38.83 -29.57 9.23
CA GLY A 314 40.22 -29.26 9.51
C GLY A 314 40.71 -29.99 10.75
N PRO A 315 42.00 -30.38 10.78
CA PRO A 315 42.62 -31.03 11.92
C PRO A 315 42.78 -30.07 13.12
N VAL A 316 42.81 -30.62 14.33
CA VAL A 316 43.28 -29.94 15.55
C VAL A 316 44.32 -30.83 16.24
N PRO A 317 45.60 -30.43 16.45
CA PRO A 317 46.45 -29.44 15.80
C PRO A 317 47.51 -30.08 14.83
N ARG A 318 47.49 -31.40 14.60
CA ARG A 318 48.42 -32.10 13.69
C ARG A 318 47.71 -33.28 13.02
N GLY A 319 47.18 -33.08 11.82
CA GLY A 319 46.52 -34.12 11.03
C GLY A 319 46.21 -33.62 9.64
N ASN A 320 45.81 -34.52 8.75
CA ASN A 320 45.31 -34.14 7.42
C ASN A 320 43.89 -33.57 7.52
N PRO A 321 43.50 -32.60 6.68
CA PRO A 321 42.10 -32.25 6.49
C PRO A 321 41.31 -33.48 6.05
N MET A 322 40.03 -33.52 6.38
CA MET A 322 39.17 -34.67 6.12
C MET A 322 37.88 -34.25 5.46
N TYR A 323 37.22 -35.19 4.77
CA TYR A 323 35.89 -34.97 4.24
C TYR A 323 35.04 -36.25 4.27
N CYS A 324 33.73 -36.05 4.23
CA CYS A 324 32.76 -37.13 4.09
C CYS A 324 31.47 -36.62 3.44
N ASN A 325 30.66 -37.56 2.94
CA ASN A 325 29.32 -37.21 2.50
C ASN A 325 28.41 -37.07 3.73
N ALA A 326 27.65 -35.97 3.81
CA ALA A 326 26.78 -35.65 4.94
C ALA A 326 25.75 -36.74 5.27
N SER A 327 25.41 -37.63 4.32
CA SER A 327 24.51 -38.78 4.57
C SER A 327 25.17 -39.95 5.31
N ASN A 328 26.51 -40.05 5.32
CA ASN A 328 27.23 -41.22 5.83
C ASN A 328 28.55 -40.88 6.53
N CYS A 329 28.65 -39.67 7.10
CA CYS A 329 29.86 -39.18 7.77
C CYS A 329 30.29 -39.98 9.01
N THR A 330 29.38 -40.74 9.62
CA THR A 330 29.70 -41.63 10.75
C THR A 330 30.45 -42.89 10.32
N ALA A 331 30.20 -43.40 9.11
CA ALA A 331 30.81 -44.64 8.61
C ALA A 331 31.98 -44.42 7.65
N THR A 332 32.00 -43.31 6.91
CA THR A 332 33.03 -43.02 5.90
C THR A 332 33.69 -41.67 6.15
N LEU A 333 35.02 -41.66 6.20
CA LEU A 333 35.85 -40.47 6.33
C LEU A 333 37.09 -40.64 5.46
N PHE A 334 37.42 -39.62 4.69
CA PHE A 334 38.55 -39.62 3.77
C PHE A 334 39.51 -38.51 4.16
N GLU A 335 40.81 -38.79 4.10
CA GLU A 335 41.85 -37.78 4.28
C GLU A 335 42.13 -37.06 2.96
N LEU A 336 42.45 -35.77 3.08
CA LEU A 336 43.00 -34.93 2.03
C LEU A 336 44.45 -34.61 2.33
N ASP A 337 45.16 -34.14 1.33
CA ASP A 337 46.46 -33.55 1.56
C ASP A 337 46.38 -32.28 2.43
N TYR A 338 47.47 -31.99 3.16
CA TYR A 338 47.63 -30.73 3.89
C TYR A 338 47.41 -29.51 2.99
N GLY A 339 46.88 -28.43 3.58
CA GLY A 339 46.71 -27.15 2.91
C GLY A 339 45.35 -26.96 2.23
N LEU A 340 44.30 -27.66 2.70
CA LEU A 340 42.93 -27.33 2.30
C LEU A 340 42.66 -25.84 2.56
N VAL A 341 42.23 -25.13 1.52
CA VAL A 341 41.89 -23.71 1.57
C VAL A 341 40.55 -23.54 2.29
N ASP A 342 40.47 -22.64 3.26
CA ASP A 342 39.22 -22.34 3.97
C ASP A 342 38.19 -21.70 3.04
N PHE A 343 36.90 -21.85 3.33
CA PHE A 343 35.86 -21.17 2.55
C PHE A 343 34.61 -20.94 3.40
N GLY A 344 33.95 -19.82 3.12
CA GLY A 344 32.71 -19.43 3.79
C GLY A 344 31.46 -19.76 3.00
N HIS A 345 30.32 -19.22 3.46
CA HIS A 345 29.09 -19.17 2.67
C HIS A 345 29.00 -17.86 1.88
N PRO A 346 28.56 -17.87 0.61
CA PRO A 346 28.22 -19.05 -0.19
C PRO A 346 29.43 -19.91 -0.54
N SER A 347 29.26 -21.23 -0.46
CA SER A 347 30.33 -22.19 -0.74
C SER A 347 30.80 -22.13 -2.20
N PRO A 348 32.10 -22.31 -2.46
CA PRO A 348 32.61 -22.43 -3.82
C PRO A 348 32.10 -23.73 -4.48
N PRO A 349 32.09 -23.81 -5.82
CA PRO A 349 31.66 -25.01 -6.54
C PRO A 349 32.67 -26.16 -6.48
N SER A 350 33.91 -25.88 -6.06
CA SER A 350 35.03 -26.81 -5.90
C SER A 350 35.85 -26.42 -4.67
N TYR A 351 36.57 -27.38 -4.09
CA TYR A 351 37.56 -27.06 -3.05
C TYR A 351 38.94 -26.86 -3.68
N ALA A 352 39.83 -26.18 -2.95
CA ALA A 352 41.21 -25.97 -3.38
C ALA A 352 42.19 -26.43 -2.30
N ILE A 353 43.37 -26.86 -2.74
CA ILE A 353 44.51 -27.16 -1.87
C ILE A 353 45.65 -26.23 -2.26
N SER A 354 46.17 -25.49 -1.28
CA SER A 354 47.39 -24.69 -1.38
C SER A 354 48.58 -25.47 -0.81
N ARG A 355 49.67 -25.59 -1.55
CA ARG A 355 50.91 -26.21 -1.09
C ARG A 355 52.09 -25.31 -1.35
N GLU A 356 52.96 -25.21 -0.36
CA GLU A 356 54.29 -24.64 -0.53
C GLU A 356 55.30 -25.77 -0.58
N ALA A 357 55.95 -25.94 -1.73
CA ALA A 357 56.99 -26.95 -1.89
C ALA A 357 58.33 -26.40 -1.35
N PRO A 358 58.83 -26.88 -0.18
CA PRO A 358 59.96 -26.24 0.50
C PRO A 358 61.27 -26.34 -0.30
N THR A 359 61.39 -27.37 -1.13
CA THR A 359 62.58 -27.65 -1.94
C THR A 359 62.65 -26.86 -3.23
N THR A 360 61.50 -26.44 -3.77
CA THR A 360 61.42 -25.72 -5.05
C THR A 360 61.07 -24.25 -4.88
N GLN A 361 60.67 -23.81 -3.67
CA GLN A 361 60.15 -22.46 -3.44
C GLN A 361 59.02 -22.13 -4.43
N VAL A 362 58.04 -23.04 -4.57
CA VAL A 362 56.85 -22.84 -5.43
C VAL A 362 55.58 -22.98 -4.57
N LEU A 363 54.70 -21.98 -4.68
CA LEU A 363 53.34 -22.03 -4.16
C LEU A 363 52.45 -22.59 -5.27
N GLU A 364 51.78 -23.69 -4.98
CA GLU A 364 50.85 -24.36 -5.89
C GLU A 364 49.44 -24.32 -5.31
N ILE A 365 48.47 -23.92 -6.13
CA ILE A 365 47.04 -23.97 -5.81
C ILE A 365 46.37 -24.88 -6.82
N THR A 366 45.73 -25.95 -6.34
CA THR A 366 45.01 -26.90 -7.19
C THR A 366 43.55 -27.00 -6.76
N TRP A 367 42.64 -26.90 -7.72
CA TRP A 367 41.19 -27.02 -7.51
C TRP A 367 40.73 -28.44 -7.81
N TYR A 368 39.80 -28.94 -7.02
CA TYR A 368 39.28 -30.29 -7.10
C TYR A 368 37.75 -30.31 -7.06
N THR A 369 37.16 -31.20 -7.84
CA THR A 369 35.75 -31.57 -7.69
C THR A 369 35.53 -32.24 -6.33
N THR A 370 34.30 -32.26 -5.82
CA THR A 370 33.96 -33.00 -4.59
C THR A 370 34.20 -34.51 -4.67
N GLY A 371 34.39 -35.05 -5.88
CA GLY A 371 34.84 -36.42 -6.14
C GLY A 371 36.37 -36.60 -6.19
N ASN A 372 37.13 -35.61 -5.71
CA ASN A 372 38.60 -35.60 -5.65
C ASN A 372 39.31 -35.69 -7.02
N ASN A 373 38.68 -35.17 -8.07
CA ASN A 373 39.32 -35.03 -9.40
C ASN A 373 39.84 -33.60 -9.57
N ALA A 374 41.12 -33.45 -9.92
CA ALA A 374 41.72 -32.15 -10.21
C ALA A 374 41.04 -31.48 -11.42
N ILE A 375 40.77 -30.19 -11.30
CA ILE A 375 40.10 -29.35 -12.30
C ILE A 375 41.11 -28.45 -13.00
N ALA A 376 41.94 -27.77 -12.22
CA ALA A 376 42.94 -26.82 -12.67
C ALA A 376 44.03 -26.69 -11.59
N SER A 377 45.21 -26.24 -11.99
CA SER A 377 46.27 -25.86 -11.06
C SER A 377 46.92 -24.56 -11.51
N TRP A 378 47.43 -23.82 -10.54
CA TRP A 378 48.22 -22.61 -10.72
C TRP A 378 49.44 -22.70 -9.82
N SER A 379 50.55 -22.15 -10.29
CA SER A 379 51.77 -22.08 -9.51
C SER A 379 52.49 -20.77 -9.75
N ASP A 380 53.11 -20.25 -8.71
CA ASP A 380 54.06 -19.14 -8.78
C ASP A 380 55.23 -19.42 -7.85
N ASN A 381 56.35 -18.75 -8.09
CA ASN A 381 57.47 -18.82 -7.16
C ASN A 381 57.01 -18.27 -5.81
N VAL A 382 57.34 -18.98 -4.73
CA VAL A 382 57.09 -18.53 -3.35
C VAL A 382 57.74 -17.17 -3.20
N SER A 383 56.97 -16.20 -2.76
CA SER A 383 57.50 -14.88 -2.47
C SER A 383 58.47 -14.98 -1.29
N PRO A 384 59.55 -14.16 -1.22
CA PRO A 384 60.28 -13.98 0.04
C PRO A 384 59.39 -13.39 1.15
N GLU A 385 58.20 -12.94 0.80
CA GLU A 385 57.13 -12.42 1.65
C GLU A 385 56.21 -13.56 2.12
N ASN A 386 55.69 -13.46 3.34
CA ASN A 386 54.89 -14.54 3.93
C ASN A 386 53.46 -14.51 3.37
N ASP A 387 53.09 -15.54 2.61
CA ASP A 387 51.72 -15.83 2.21
C ASP A 387 50.96 -16.50 3.37
N SER A 388 49.71 -16.10 3.59
CA SER A 388 48.88 -16.57 4.71
C SER A 388 47.38 -16.35 4.44
N GLU A 389 46.51 -16.94 5.27
CA GLU A 389 45.06 -16.69 5.25
C GLU A 389 44.42 -16.99 3.88
N PHE A 390 44.57 -18.21 3.38
CA PHE A 390 43.94 -18.63 2.14
C PHE A 390 42.44 -18.85 2.32
N THR A 391 41.61 -18.21 1.50
CA THR A 391 40.17 -18.44 1.45
C THR A 391 39.64 -18.55 0.02
N ALA A 392 38.64 -19.39 -0.21
CA ALA A 392 38.01 -19.55 -1.51
C ALA A 392 36.59 -18.95 -1.53
N PHE A 393 36.27 -18.28 -2.63
CA PHE A 393 34.93 -17.80 -2.94
C PHE A 393 34.70 -17.85 -4.46
N GLY A 394 33.54 -18.35 -4.87
CA GLY A 394 33.29 -18.65 -6.28
C GLY A 394 34.38 -19.59 -6.83
N ASN A 395 34.88 -19.29 -8.02
CA ASN A 395 35.94 -20.08 -8.65
C ASN A 395 37.37 -19.64 -8.24
N SER A 396 37.48 -18.65 -7.36
CA SER A 396 38.73 -18.00 -7.00
C SER A 396 39.23 -18.37 -5.61
N VAL A 397 40.56 -18.40 -5.47
CA VAL A 397 41.26 -18.46 -4.18
C VAL A 397 41.91 -17.10 -3.94
N TYR A 398 41.77 -16.61 -2.71
CA TYR A 398 42.28 -15.34 -2.21
C TYR A 398 43.21 -15.60 -1.04
N TRP A 399 44.26 -14.80 -0.89
CA TRP A 399 45.15 -14.89 0.26
C TRP A 399 45.84 -13.57 0.56
N LEU A 400 46.43 -13.47 1.74
CA LEU A 400 47.22 -12.34 2.16
C LEU A 400 48.70 -12.59 1.94
N ARG A 401 49.35 -11.63 1.28
CA ARG A 401 50.81 -11.55 1.20
C ARG A 401 51.30 -10.43 2.12
N GLN A 402 52.23 -10.77 3.02
CA GLN A 402 52.86 -9.80 3.90
C GLN A 402 54.21 -9.34 3.37
N THR A 403 54.29 -8.06 2.98
CA THR A 403 55.55 -7.36 2.70
C THR A 403 56.17 -6.85 4.02
N SER A 404 57.34 -6.21 3.97
CA SER A 404 58.06 -5.71 5.16
C SER A 404 57.24 -4.76 6.05
N ILE A 405 56.29 -4.00 5.50
CA ILE A 405 55.52 -2.97 6.23
C ILE A 405 54.03 -2.88 5.83
N THR A 406 53.57 -3.64 4.84
CA THR A 406 52.18 -3.63 4.36
C THR A 406 51.68 -5.02 4.00
N ARG A 407 50.36 -5.15 3.85
CA ARG A 407 49.73 -6.37 3.31
C ARG A 407 49.04 -6.07 1.99
N GLU A 408 48.93 -7.08 1.15
CA GLU A 408 48.08 -7.05 -0.04
C GLU A 408 47.27 -8.35 -0.13
N VAL A 409 46.10 -8.27 -0.76
CA VAL A 409 45.28 -9.41 -1.14
C VAL A 409 45.65 -9.80 -2.56
N LEU A 410 45.89 -11.09 -2.75
CA LEU A 410 46.11 -11.72 -4.04
C LEU A 410 44.95 -12.64 -4.36
N SER A 411 44.69 -12.87 -5.65
CA SER A 411 43.73 -13.90 -6.06
C SER A 411 44.10 -14.57 -7.37
N VAL A 412 43.71 -15.83 -7.51
CA VAL A 412 43.71 -16.59 -8.76
C VAL A 412 42.38 -17.29 -8.98
N ASP A 413 41.99 -17.45 -10.23
CA ASP A 413 40.71 -18.05 -10.63
C ASP A 413 40.94 -19.35 -11.41
N SER A 414 40.10 -20.36 -11.16
CA SER A 414 40.13 -21.65 -11.84
C SER A 414 39.51 -21.63 -13.26
N THR A 415 38.97 -20.50 -13.73
CA THR A 415 38.43 -20.40 -15.10
C THR A 415 39.55 -20.40 -16.15
N THR A 416 39.54 -21.45 -16.98
CA THR A 416 40.42 -21.73 -18.14
C THR A 416 41.92 -21.82 -17.83
N PRO A 417 42.55 -23.02 -17.96
CA PRO A 417 43.99 -23.23 -17.69
C PRO A 417 44.94 -22.30 -18.46
N SER A 418 44.49 -21.74 -19.59
CA SER A 418 45.27 -20.83 -20.43
C SER A 418 45.25 -19.35 -19.97
N SER A 419 44.52 -19.00 -18.91
CA SER A 419 44.32 -17.60 -18.48
C SER A 419 44.34 -17.40 -16.96
N ILE A 420 44.91 -18.32 -16.18
CA ILE A 420 45.02 -18.14 -14.72
C ILE A 420 46.07 -17.05 -14.44
N THR A 421 45.58 -15.82 -14.24
CA THR A 421 46.40 -14.65 -13.95
C THR A 421 46.32 -14.32 -12.48
N LEU A 422 47.49 -14.14 -11.85
CA LEU A 422 47.58 -13.57 -10.51
C LEU A 422 47.05 -12.13 -10.52
N LYS A 423 45.98 -11.88 -9.79
CA LYS A 423 45.46 -10.54 -9.55
C LYS A 423 45.94 -10.01 -8.22
N ARG A 424 46.17 -8.70 -8.15
CA ARG A 424 46.60 -8.01 -6.94
C ARG A 424 45.59 -6.94 -6.61
N MET A 425 45.28 -6.77 -5.33
CA MET A 425 44.47 -5.63 -4.94
C MET A 425 45.16 -4.31 -5.28
N ALA A 426 44.38 -3.27 -5.57
CA ALA A 426 44.95 -1.93 -5.71
C ALA A 426 45.23 -1.33 -4.32
N GLY A 427 46.35 -0.62 -4.16
CA GLY A 427 46.74 0.01 -2.90
C GLY A 427 47.38 -0.95 -1.89
N GLN A 428 47.41 -0.57 -0.61
CA GLN A 428 48.06 -1.34 0.45
C GLN A 428 47.16 -1.41 1.69
N LEU A 429 47.20 -2.56 2.36
CA LEU A 429 46.57 -2.75 3.67
C LEU A 429 47.57 -2.47 4.80
N PRO A 430 47.07 -2.02 5.97
CA PRO A 430 47.85 -1.94 7.21
C PRO A 430 48.44 -3.28 7.64
N THR A 431 49.31 -3.25 8.65
CA THR A 431 49.85 -4.47 9.25
C THR A 431 48.79 -5.20 10.09
N GLY A 432 49.02 -6.49 10.34
CA GLY A 432 48.16 -7.30 11.21
C GLY A 432 46.76 -7.58 10.65
N CYS A 433 46.59 -7.56 9.33
CA CYS A 433 45.31 -7.93 8.70
C CYS A 433 45.11 -9.44 8.65
N THR A 434 43.88 -9.88 8.95
CA THR A 434 43.38 -11.24 8.74
C THR A 434 42.09 -11.20 7.92
N ILE A 435 41.82 -12.22 7.10
CA ILE A 435 40.57 -12.29 6.35
C ILE A 435 39.49 -12.79 7.31
N HIS A 436 38.45 -11.97 7.52
CA HIS A 436 37.36 -12.29 8.44
C HIS A 436 36.14 -12.89 7.72
N ASN A 437 35.83 -12.37 6.53
CA ASN A 437 34.72 -12.86 5.73
C ASN A 437 34.95 -12.54 4.24
N ILE A 438 34.41 -13.39 3.38
CA ILE A 438 34.37 -13.18 1.94
C ILE A 438 33.00 -13.60 1.41
N ASN A 439 32.46 -12.79 0.50
CA ASN A 439 31.16 -13.03 -0.14
C ASN A 439 31.13 -12.31 -1.51
N PRO A 440 30.03 -12.35 -2.28
CA PRO A 440 29.98 -11.71 -3.60
C PRO A 440 30.27 -10.20 -3.60
N GLN A 441 30.07 -9.51 -2.47
CA GLN A 441 30.17 -8.06 -2.36
C GLN A 441 31.60 -7.59 -2.03
N SER A 442 32.31 -8.29 -1.15
CA SER A 442 33.68 -7.92 -0.76
C SER A 442 34.43 -9.01 0.01
N ILE A 443 35.70 -8.70 0.26
CA ILE A 443 36.52 -9.28 1.30
C ILE A 443 36.55 -8.30 2.47
N LEU A 444 36.14 -8.77 3.65
CA LEU A 444 36.26 -8.03 4.90
C LEU A 444 37.50 -8.51 5.66
N LEU A 445 38.36 -7.55 6.03
CA LEU A 445 39.63 -7.82 6.69
C LEU A 445 39.72 -7.06 8.01
N LEU A 446 40.05 -7.77 9.09
CA LEU A 446 40.34 -7.11 10.37
C LEU A 446 41.83 -6.84 10.46
N CYS A 447 42.20 -5.56 10.45
CA CYS A 447 43.56 -5.08 10.57
C CYS A 447 43.80 -4.43 11.94
N ALA A 448 45.07 -4.16 12.29
CA ALA A 448 45.44 -3.57 13.58
C ALA A 448 44.75 -2.23 13.88
N ASN A 449 44.37 -1.48 12.84
CA ASN A 449 43.68 -0.17 12.93
C ASN A 449 42.17 -0.24 12.67
N GLY A 450 41.60 -1.41 12.39
CA GLY A 450 40.15 -1.60 12.22
C GLY A 450 39.73 -2.49 11.06
N LEU A 451 38.42 -2.55 10.82
CA LEU A 451 37.79 -3.35 9.77
C LEU A 451 37.93 -2.66 8.41
N HIS A 452 38.55 -3.34 7.46
CA HIS A 452 38.72 -2.91 6.07
C HIS A 452 37.85 -3.73 5.14
N ARG A 453 37.48 -3.11 4.03
CA ARG A 453 36.68 -3.71 2.96
C ARG A 453 37.41 -3.58 1.62
N VAL A 454 37.55 -4.70 0.92
CA VAL A 454 38.01 -4.76 -0.48
C VAL A 454 36.84 -5.20 -1.35
N PRO A 455 36.20 -4.27 -2.11
CA PRO A 455 35.04 -4.61 -2.93
C PRO A 455 35.36 -5.72 -3.94
N LEU A 456 34.46 -6.67 -4.16
CA LEU A 456 34.59 -7.66 -5.23
C LEU A 456 33.61 -7.33 -6.37
N PRO A 457 33.95 -7.63 -7.65
CA PRO A 457 35.25 -8.09 -8.13
C PRO A 457 36.27 -6.96 -8.32
N HIS A 458 35.84 -5.69 -8.28
CA HIS A 458 36.64 -4.53 -8.74
C HIS A 458 37.81 -4.12 -7.84
N GLY A 459 37.89 -4.62 -6.60
CA GLY A 459 39.00 -4.41 -5.68
C GLY A 459 40.24 -5.23 -6.02
N MET A 460 40.09 -6.30 -6.81
CA MET A 460 41.19 -7.06 -7.39
C MET A 460 41.59 -6.43 -8.72
N ASP A 461 42.24 -5.26 -8.69
CA ASP A 461 43.01 -4.58 -9.75
C ASP A 461 42.73 -3.05 -9.84
N ASN A 462 41.63 -2.53 -9.29
CA ASN A 462 41.21 -1.13 -9.53
C ASN A 462 40.82 -0.29 -8.29
N ALA A 463 40.37 -0.89 -7.18
CA ALA A 463 39.89 -0.13 -6.02
C ALA A 463 40.74 -0.35 -4.76
N SER A 464 41.13 0.75 -4.11
CA SER A 464 41.86 0.71 -2.83
C SER A 464 40.97 0.20 -1.68
N PRO A 465 41.55 -0.47 -0.68
CA PRO A 465 40.82 -0.93 0.49
C PRO A 465 40.24 0.27 1.24
N THR A 466 39.06 0.08 1.78
CA THR A 466 38.32 1.13 2.50
C THR A 466 38.25 0.77 3.97
N LEU A 467 38.67 1.67 4.87
CA LEU A 467 38.43 1.52 6.31
C LEU A 467 36.94 1.74 6.57
N VAL A 468 36.25 0.70 7.06
CA VAL A 468 34.81 0.69 7.38
C VAL A 468 34.55 1.16 8.81
N LEU A 469 35.35 0.62 9.75
CA LEU A 469 35.27 0.91 11.18
C LEU A 469 36.70 0.98 11.72
N SER A 470 36.99 1.99 12.54
CA SER A 470 38.27 2.06 13.25
C SER A 470 38.34 1.02 14.38
N ALA A 471 39.56 0.68 14.81
CA ALA A 471 39.83 -0.26 15.91
C ALA A 471 39.16 0.11 17.24
N ALA A 472 38.69 1.35 17.41
CA ALA A 472 37.93 1.78 18.58
C ALA A 472 36.57 1.05 18.73
N HIS A 473 36.11 0.34 17.70
CA HIS A 473 34.81 -0.32 17.68
C HIS A 473 34.84 -1.81 18.03
N ASP A 474 36.00 -2.33 18.47
CA ASP A 474 36.17 -3.70 18.99
C ASP A 474 35.46 -4.77 18.14
N VAL A 475 35.92 -5.01 16.91
CA VAL A 475 35.22 -5.91 15.98
C VAL A 475 35.73 -7.35 16.18
N GLN A 476 34.84 -8.26 16.61
CA GLN A 476 35.15 -9.68 16.78
C GLN A 476 34.83 -10.51 15.52
N CYS A 477 33.73 -10.24 14.85
CA CYS A 477 33.38 -10.83 13.56
C CYS A 477 32.51 -9.88 12.75
N ALA A 478 32.59 -9.98 11.42
CA ALA A 478 31.84 -9.13 10.51
C ALA A 478 31.41 -9.91 9.26
N ILE A 479 30.30 -9.49 8.68
CA ILE A 479 29.77 -10.02 7.43
C ILE A 479 28.99 -8.91 6.72
N GLU A 480 28.83 -8.97 5.40
CA GLU A 480 28.03 -7.98 4.68
C GLU A 480 27.09 -8.62 3.66
N ASP A 481 26.00 -7.93 3.37
CA ASP A 481 25.17 -8.17 2.20
C ASP A 481 25.10 -6.91 1.32
N GLU A 482 24.21 -6.92 0.33
CA GLU A 482 24.01 -5.79 -0.58
C GLU A 482 23.59 -4.50 0.13
N SER A 483 22.98 -4.60 1.32
CA SER A 483 22.35 -3.49 2.02
C SER A 483 23.09 -3.05 3.27
N PHE A 484 23.76 -3.97 3.98
CA PHE A 484 24.37 -3.69 5.27
C PHE A 484 25.68 -4.44 5.49
N VAL A 485 26.57 -3.79 6.26
CA VAL A 485 27.68 -4.44 6.98
C VAL A 485 27.22 -4.71 8.42
N TYR A 486 27.34 -5.95 8.87
CA TYR A 486 27.05 -6.40 10.22
C TYR A 486 28.35 -6.74 10.94
N TRP A 487 28.43 -6.43 12.24
CA TRP A 487 29.54 -6.88 13.08
C TRP A 487 29.10 -7.12 14.51
N ALA A 488 29.88 -7.93 15.23
CA ALA A 488 29.75 -8.11 16.66
C ALA A 488 30.99 -7.60 17.39
N ASP A 489 30.80 -7.12 18.61
CA ASP A 489 31.89 -6.81 19.53
C ASP A 489 32.26 -7.99 20.43
N SER A 490 33.36 -7.86 21.20
CA SER A 490 33.88 -8.95 22.03
C SER A 490 32.94 -9.40 23.15
N ILE A 491 31.92 -8.59 23.48
CA ILE A 491 30.89 -8.92 24.47
C ILE A 491 29.61 -9.47 23.82
N GLY A 492 29.53 -9.46 22.48
CA GLY A 492 28.48 -10.07 21.68
C GLY A 492 27.34 -9.13 21.27
N SER A 493 27.49 -7.81 21.43
CA SER A 493 26.53 -6.87 20.85
C SER A 493 26.66 -6.86 19.34
N ILE A 494 25.55 -6.93 18.63
CA ILE A 494 25.51 -6.95 17.16
C ILE A 494 25.07 -5.59 16.67
N TYR A 495 25.79 -5.09 15.67
CA TYR A 495 25.55 -3.81 15.04
C TYR A 495 25.36 -4.00 13.54
N LYS A 496 24.69 -3.03 12.93
CA LYS A 496 24.63 -2.90 11.48
C LYS A 496 24.88 -1.46 11.02
N CYS A 497 25.38 -1.34 9.81
CA CYS A 497 25.60 -0.09 9.11
C CYS A 497 25.12 -0.23 7.66
N PRO A 498 24.31 0.70 7.13
CA PRO A 498 23.93 0.71 5.72
C PRO A 498 25.17 0.75 4.82
N SER A 499 25.21 -0.08 3.78
CA SER A 499 26.30 -0.07 2.79
C SER A 499 26.38 1.27 2.04
N SER A 500 25.31 2.08 2.04
CA SER A 500 25.28 3.45 1.53
C SER A 500 26.11 4.44 2.34
N ASP A 501 26.41 4.13 3.60
CA ASP A 501 27.09 5.03 4.53
C ASP A 501 28.61 4.78 4.60
N LEU A 502 29.09 3.79 3.84
CA LEU A 502 30.51 3.54 3.65
C LEU A 502 31.17 4.76 2.97
N PRO A 503 32.42 5.12 3.32
CA PRO A 503 33.37 4.37 4.15
C PRO A 503 33.17 4.54 5.66
N ASN A 504 32.39 5.52 6.12
CA ASN A 504 32.37 5.93 7.51
C ASN A 504 31.05 5.51 8.17
N CYS A 505 31.02 4.31 8.75
CA CYS A 505 29.89 3.79 9.52
C CYS A 505 29.68 4.48 10.89
N ALA A 506 29.60 5.81 10.90
CA ALA A 506 29.35 6.60 12.11
C ALA A 506 27.92 6.40 12.64
N ALA A 507 26.96 6.15 11.76
CA ALA A 507 25.55 5.88 12.09
C ALA A 507 25.31 4.40 12.42
N ARG A 508 26.05 3.83 13.38
CA ARG A 508 25.84 2.43 13.79
C ARG A 508 24.49 2.25 14.47
N GLN A 509 23.72 1.27 14.00
CA GLN A 509 22.51 0.84 14.69
C GLN A 509 22.82 -0.39 15.53
N ILE A 510 22.45 -0.34 16.82
CA ILE A 510 22.49 -1.52 17.68
C ILE A 510 21.34 -2.41 17.26
N LEU A 511 21.67 -3.59 16.76
CA LEU A 511 20.69 -4.59 16.34
C LEU A 511 20.31 -5.50 17.52
N LEU A 512 21.27 -5.80 18.39
CA LEU A 512 21.09 -6.64 19.55
C LEU A 512 22.15 -6.34 20.60
N THR A 513 21.77 -6.25 21.87
CA THR A 513 22.71 -6.30 22.99
C THR A 513 22.64 -7.71 23.58
N THR A 514 23.69 -8.49 23.38
CA THR A 514 23.83 -9.78 24.08
C THR A 514 24.91 -9.66 25.14
N SER A 515 24.97 -10.67 26.01
CA SER A 515 26.00 -10.79 27.04
C SER A 515 26.91 -12.00 26.80
N ALA A 516 26.97 -12.52 25.58
CA ALA A 516 27.73 -13.72 25.25
C ALA A 516 28.53 -13.47 23.96
N PRO A 517 29.87 -13.64 23.98
CA PRO A 517 30.69 -13.50 22.79
C PRO A 517 30.17 -14.36 21.64
N THR A 518 30.20 -13.80 20.43
CA THR A 518 29.70 -14.49 19.24
C THR A 518 30.82 -15.27 18.54
N THR A 519 30.46 -16.34 17.84
CA THR A 519 31.34 -16.93 16.84
C THR A 519 31.09 -16.29 15.47
N GLY A 520 31.86 -16.69 14.45
CA GLY A 520 31.73 -16.16 13.09
C GLY A 520 30.29 -16.17 12.56
N PHE A 521 29.99 -15.19 11.72
CA PHE A 521 28.68 -15.01 11.11
C PHE A 521 28.53 -15.83 9.83
N PHE A 522 27.32 -16.37 9.65
CA PHE A 522 26.84 -16.95 8.41
C PHE A 522 25.50 -16.31 8.06
N GLN A 523 25.15 -16.24 6.77
CA GLN A 523 23.88 -15.63 6.38
C GLN A 523 23.28 -16.28 5.15
N ASN A 524 21.98 -16.15 5.00
CA ASN A 524 21.30 -16.32 3.72
C ASN A 524 20.60 -15.00 3.33
N SER A 525 19.75 -15.02 2.30
CA SER A 525 19.05 -13.82 1.86
C SER A 525 18.09 -13.21 2.90
N LYS A 526 17.68 -13.97 3.93
CA LYS A 526 16.68 -13.56 4.92
C LYS A 526 17.20 -13.47 6.35
N SER A 527 18.30 -14.14 6.67
CA SER A 527 18.72 -14.30 8.07
C SER A 527 20.23 -14.34 8.26
N LEU A 528 20.65 -13.82 9.40
CA LEU A 528 21.98 -13.96 10.00
C LEU A 528 21.97 -15.12 10.99
N TYR A 529 23.07 -15.88 11.06
CA TYR A 529 23.29 -17.01 11.95
C TYR A 529 24.64 -16.87 12.64
N TRP A 530 24.69 -17.22 13.92
CA TRP A 530 25.93 -17.28 14.70
C TRP A 530 25.78 -18.23 15.88
N GLY A 531 26.91 -18.64 16.45
CA GLY A 531 26.94 -19.31 17.73
C GLY A 531 27.38 -18.39 18.85
N THR A 532 27.14 -18.77 20.10
CA THR A 532 27.63 -18.07 21.29
C THR A 532 28.64 -18.91 22.06
N ILE A 533 29.42 -18.25 22.90
CA ILE A 533 30.37 -18.85 23.83
C ILE A 533 29.90 -18.57 25.26
N ALA A 534 29.83 -19.61 26.09
CA ALA A 534 29.39 -19.57 27.48
C ALA A 534 30.32 -20.39 28.37
N GLU A 535 31.53 -19.89 28.64
CA GLU A 535 32.55 -20.62 29.41
C GLU A 535 32.16 -20.84 30.89
N SER A 536 31.50 -19.86 31.51
CA SER A 536 31.09 -19.93 32.92
C SER A 536 29.79 -20.69 33.14
N GLU A 537 28.96 -20.82 32.11
CA GLU A 537 27.67 -21.52 32.17
C GLU A 537 27.44 -22.30 30.87
N PRO A 538 28.12 -23.45 30.68
CA PRO A 538 28.11 -24.18 29.41
C PRO A 538 26.71 -24.44 28.86
N ALA A 539 25.72 -24.74 29.69
CA ALA A 539 24.32 -24.93 29.25
C ALA A 539 23.66 -23.72 28.52
N LYS A 540 24.36 -22.57 28.40
CA LYS A 540 23.88 -21.36 27.72
C LYS A 540 24.48 -21.09 26.34
N ALA A 541 25.41 -21.90 25.82
CA ALA A 541 25.86 -21.70 24.44
C ALA A 541 24.77 -22.11 23.45
N GLN A 542 24.55 -21.30 22.43
CA GLN A 542 23.42 -21.43 21.52
C GLN A 542 23.83 -21.11 20.08
N ILE A 543 23.10 -21.67 19.12
CA ILE A 543 23.04 -21.14 17.75
C ILE A 543 21.83 -20.23 17.68
N LEU A 544 22.05 -19.01 17.25
CA LEU A 544 21.03 -17.97 17.11
C LEU A 544 20.82 -17.65 15.63
N ARG A 545 19.57 -17.33 15.30
CA ARG A 545 19.17 -16.79 13.99
C ARG A 545 18.45 -15.48 14.17
N LEU A 546 18.76 -14.50 13.33
CA LEU A 546 18.10 -13.22 13.29
C LEU A 546 17.61 -12.90 11.88
N ALA A 547 16.37 -12.44 11.74
CA ALA A 547 15.86 -11.88 10.48
C ALA A 547 16.56 -10.54 10.20
N LYS A 548 17.05 -10.37 8.96
CA LYS A 548 17.86 -9.20 8.57
C LYS A 548 17.05 -7.92 8.41
#